data_AF-A0A844WU98-F1
#
_entry.id   AF-A0A844WU98-F1
#
_cell.length_a   1.000
_cell.length_b   1.000
_cell.length_c   1.000
_cell.angle_alpha   90.00
_cell.angle_beta   90.00
_cell.angle_gamma   90.00
#
_symmetry.space_group_name_H-M   'P 1'
#
loop_
_entity.id
_entity.type
_entity.pdbx_description
1 polymer ?
#
loop_
_entity_poly.entity_id
_entity_poly.type
_entity_poly.pdbx_seq_one_letter_code
_entity_poly.pdbx_strand_id
1 'polypeptide(L)'
;MKKIIILLLISLFIAFHSFANSVKENFDPYAISSIISSTSNTPFCYSFLIDYYPNGRVKEKGCQGHYNATGIFVGDWYEYDLLGMLVRTRYYHPDEFSKDYKIIMTYDKNGRVLTKKTFNYSDLYETEEVELNEIPK
;
A
#
# COMPACT_ATOMS: atom_id res chain seq x y z
N MET A 1 19.77 59.93 -60.82
CA MET A 1 19.23 58.66 -61.36
C MET A 1 20.14 57.51 -60.95
N LYS A 2 19.63 56.56 -60.17
CA LYS A 2 20.01 55.14 -60.21
C LYS A 2 19.11 54.38 -59.23
N LYS A 3 18.18 53.62 -59.78
CA LYS A 3 17.45 52.56 -59.07
C LYS A 3 18.43 51.41 -58.86
N ILE A 4 18.53 50.89 -57.65
CA ILE A 4 19.10 49.56 -57.40
C ILE A 4 18.11 48.82 -56.50
N ILE A 5 17.45 47.84 -57.10
CA ILE A 5 16.63 46.81 -56.48
C ILE A 5 17.60 45.71 -56.05
N ILE A 6 17.59 45.28 -54.78
CA ILE A 6 18.19 44.01 -54.39
C ILE A 6 17.24 43.25 -53.46
N LEU A 7 17.04 42.00 -53.86
CA LEU A 7 16.16 40.92 -53.43
C LEU A 7 15.76 40.83 -51.95
N LEU A 8 14.46 40.58 -51.74
CA LEU A 8 13.90 39.93 -50.56
C LEU A 8 14.42 38.49 -50.43
N LEU A 9 15.25 38.23 -49.43
CA LEU A 9 15.48 36.89 -48.88
C LEU A 9 14.57 36.73 -47.65
N ILE A 10 13.36 36.21 -47.87
CA ILE A 10 12.51 35.72 -46.79
C ILE A 10 13.11 34.40 -46.33
N SER A 11 13.93 34.43 -45.29
CA SER A 11 14.35 33.23 -44.58
C SER A 11 13.13 32.67 -43.84
N LEU A 12 12.54 31.63 -44.40
CA LEU A 12 11.46 30.85 -43.82
C LEU A 12 11.99 30.08 -42.60
N PHE A 13 12.03 30.71 -41.44
CA PHE A 13 12.23 30.02 -40.15
C PHE A 13 10.93 29.31 -39.79
N ILE A 14 10.75 28.09 -40.30
CA ILE A 14 9.77 27.15 -39.73
C ILE A 14 10.36 26.67 -38.41
N ALA A 15 10.11 27.40 -37.33
CA ALA A 15 10.31 26.86 -36.00
C ALA A 15 9.25 25.77 -35.79
N PHE A 16 9.66 24.51 -36.03
CA PHE A 16 8.98 23.34 -35.48
C PHE A 16 8.96 23.49 -33.95
N HIS A 17 7.94 24.15 -33.42
CA HIS A 17 7.53 23.92 -32.04
C HIS A 17 6.82 22.58 -32.07
N SER A 18 7.60 21.52 -31.91
CA SER A 18 7.09 20.23 -31.48
C SER A 18 6.36 20.48 -30.17
N PHE A 19 5.03 20.59 -30.23
CA PHE A 19 4.18 20.40 -29.07
C PHE A 19 4.40 18.95 -28.64
N ALA A 20 5.37 18.74 -27.75
CA ALA A 20 5.42 17.55 -26.94
C ALA A 20 4.21 17.61 -26.01
N ASN A 21 3.05 17.15 -26.51
CA ASN A 21 2.00 16.67 -25.64
C ASN A 21 2.56 15.45 -24.93
N SER A 22 3.28 15.67 -23.82
CA SER A 22 3.46 14.61 -22.85
C SER A 22 2.09 14.36 -22.25
N VAL A 23 1.32 13.45 -22.85
CA VAL A 23 0.29 12.74 -22.12
C VAL A 23 1.05 12.05 -21.01
N LYS A 24 1.08 12.69 -19.83
CA LYS A 24 1.50 12.04 -18.61
C LYS A 24 0.39 11.03 -18.36
N GLU A 25 0.55 9.83 -18.93
CA GLU A 25 -0.30 8.71 -18.59
C GLU A 25 -0.27 8.63 -17.07
N ASN A 26 -1.42 8.91 -16.46
CA ASN A 26 -1.62 8.79 -15.04
C ASN A 26 -1.65 7.28 -14.79
N PHE A 27 -0.46 6.69 -14.75
CA PHE A 27 -0.26 5.32 -14.38
C PHE A 27 -0.61 5.25 -12.90
N ASP A 28 -1.84 4.84 -12.61
CA ASP A 28 -2.27 4.55 -11.27
C ASP A 28 -1.83 3.11 -10.94
N PRO A 29 -0.74 2.92 -10.17
CA PRO A 29 -0.29 1.58 -9.82
C PRO A 29 -1.34 0.78 -9.02
N TYR A 30 -2.33 1.45 -8.41
CA TYR A 30 -3.44 0.80 -7.71
C TYR A 30 -4.50 0.24 -8.68
N ALA A 31 -4.66 0.84 -9.86
CA ALA A 31 -5.57 0.33 -10.88
C ALA A 31 -5.08 -0.99 -11.48
N ILE A 32 -3.76 -1.18 -11.63
CA ILE A 32 -3.20 -2.44 -12.15
C ILE A 32 -3.18 -3.54 -11.08
N SER A 33 -2.91 -3.21 -9.81
CA SER A 33 -2.95 -4.19 -8.72
C SER A 33 -4.36 -4.77 -8.54
N SER A 34 -5.41 -3.94 -8.67
CA SER A 34 -6.81 -4.40 -8.59
C SER A 34 -7.21 -5.36 -9.72
N ILE A 35 -6.68 -5.18 -10.94
CA ILE A 35 -6.96 -6.06 -12.09
C ILE A 35 -6.28 -7.42 -11.94
N ILE A 36 -4.99 -7.46 -11.57
CA ILE A 36 -4.25 -8.72 -11.36
C ILE A 36 -4.89 -9.52 -10.23
N SER A 37 -5.31 -8.83 -9.17
CA SER A 37 -5.98 -9.44 -8.01
C SER A 37 -7.29 -10.15 -8.34
N SER A 38 -8.11 -9.63 -9.27
CA SER A 38 -9.36 -10.30 -9.67
C SER A 38 -9.18 -11.73 -10.23
N THR A 39 -7.95 -12.08 -10.63
CA THR A 39 -7.63 -13.40 -11.21
C THR A 39 -6.91 -14.34 -10.25
N SER A 40 -6.40 -13.82 -9.13
CA SER A 40 -5.73 -14.58 -8.09
C SER A 40 -6.45 -14.30 -6.77
N ASN A 41 -7.11 -15.31 -6.18
CA ASN A 41 -7.69 -15.24 -4.83
C ASN A 41 -6.65 -14.96 -3.71
N THR A 42 -5.46 -14.49 -4.06
CA THR A 42 -4.42 -14.02 -3.17
C THR A 42 -4.88 -12.73 -2.51
N PRO A 43 -5.01 -12.71 -1.18
CA PRO A 43 -5.43 -11.51 -0.50
C PRO A 43 -4.36 -10.43 -0.65
N PHE A 44 -4.79 -9.24 -1.01
CA PHE A 44 -3.92 -8.13 -1.36
C PHE A 44 -4.34 -6.87 -0.63
N CYS A 45 -3.40 -5.94 -0.53
CA CYS A 45 -3.64 -4.63 0.02
C CYS A 45 -4.57 -3.82 -0.91
N TYR A 46 -5.80 -3.56 -0.47
CA TYR A 46 -6.77 -2.79 -1.24
C TYR A 46 -6.79 -1.31 -0.83
N SER A 47 -6.77 -1.03 0.47
CA SER A 47 -6.79 0.33 1.01
C SER A 47 -5.87 0.47 2.21
N PHE A 48 -5.04 1.51 2.22
CA PHE A 48 -4.21 1.84 3.36
C PHE A 48 -5.01 2.69 4.35
N LEU A 49 -5.14 2.21 5.60
CA LEU A 49 -5.88 2.89 6.65
C LEU A 49 -4.92 3.46 7.68
N ILE A 50 -5.27 4.65 8.19
CA ILE A 50 -4.58 5.31 9.29
C ILE A 50 -5.63 5.86 10.25
N ASP A 51 -5.57 5.39 11.47
CA ASP A 51 -6.37 5.89 12.58
C ASP A 51 -5.52 6.79 13.47
N TYR A 52 -6.15 7.84 14.01
CA TYR A 52 -5.50 8.83 14.84
C TYR A 52 -6.14 8.91 16.22
N TYR A 53 -5.33 9.23 17.22
CA TYR A 53 -5.82 9.68 18.52
C TYR A 53 -6.38 11.12 18.43
N PRO A 54 -7.18 11.56 19.41
CA PRO A 54 -7.67 12.94 19.45
C PRO A 54 -6.56 14.01 19.49
N ASN A 55 -5.34 13.64 19.91
CA ASN A 55 -4.17 14.52 19.90
C ASN A 55 -3.48 14.61 18.52
N GLY A 56 -4.05 13.99 17.48
CA GLY A 56 -3.54 13.99 16.11
C GLY A 56 -2.37 13.04 15.84
N ARG A 57 -1.88 12.30 16.85
CA ARG A 57 -0.86 11.26 16.62
C ARG A 57 -1.50 10.01 16.05
N VAL A 58 -0.74 9.28 15.22
CA VAL A 58 -1.17 7.99 14.68
C VAL A 58 -1.40 7.04 15.84
N LYS A 59 -2.57 6.42 15.86
CA LYS A 59 -2.94 5.33 16.77
C LYS A 59 -2.63 3.99 16.13
N GLU A 60 -3.03 3.82 14.88
CA GLU A 60 -2.86 2.58 14.15
C GLU A 60 -2.73 2.86 12.65
N LYS A 61 -1.98 2.04 11.94
CA LYS A 61 -1.97 2.04 10.48
C LYS A 61 -1.68 0.66 9.92
N GLY A 62 -2.23 0.37 8.76
CA GLY A 62 -1.98 -0.88 8.07
C GLY A 62 -2.83 -0.99 6.81
N CYS A 63 -2.80 -2.16 6.18
CA CYS A 63 -3.58 -2.38 4.98
C CYS A 63 -4.84 -3.22 5.20
N GLN A 64 -5.95 -2.68 4.72
CA GLN A 64 -7.22 -3.37 4.56
C GLN A 64 -7.26 -4.02 3.16
N GLY A 65 -7.42 -5.32 3.12
CA GLY A 65 -7.76 -6.09 1.92
C GLY A 65 -9.24 -6.47 1.89
N HIS A 66 -9.60 -7.28 0.89
CA HIS A 66 -10.92 -7.87 0.76
C HIS A 66 -10.82 -9.38 0.58
N TYR A 67 -11.72 -10.11 1.22
CA TYR A 67 -11.94 -11.54 1.03
C TYR A 67 -13.43 -11.84 1.17
N ASN A 68 -14.03 -12.53 0.18
CA ASN A 68 -15.46 -12.82 0.15
C ASN A 68 -16.37 -11.60 0.43
N ALA A 69 -16.04 -10.44 -0.16
CA ALA A 69 -16.71 -9.15 0.05
C ALA A 69 -16.63 -8.56 1.48
N THR A 70 -15.89 -9.20 2.39
CA THR A 70 -15.59 -8.70 3.73
C THR A 70 -14.21 -8.05 3.76
N GLY A 71 -14.07 -6.96 4.52
CA GLY A 71 -12.78 -6.34 4.77
C GLY A 71 -11.94 -7.21 5.69
N ILE A 72 -10.71 -7.53 5.29
CA ILE A 72 -9.74 -8.27 6.11
C ILE A 72 -8.44 -7.46 6.30
N PHE A 73 -7.70 -7.73 7.36
CA PHE A 73 -6.37 -7.16 7.53
C PHE A 73 -5.36 -7.96 6.71
N VAL A 74 -4.42 -7.27 6.08
CA VAL A 74 -3.39 -7.88 5.24
C VAL A 74 -2.04 -7.25 5.55
N GLY A 75 -1.02 -8.10 5.69
CA GLY A 75 0.35 -7.65 5.91
C GLY A 75 0.54 -6.98 7.27
N ASP A 76 1.47 -6.02 7.32
CA ASP A 76 1.85 -5.36 8.56
C ASP A 76 0.85 -4.28 8.99
N TRP A 77 0.47 -4.37 10.27
CA TRP A 77 -0.27 -3.36 11.02
C TRP A 77 0.56 -2.90 12.20
N TYR A 78 0.59 -1.59 12.43
CA TYR A 78 1.40 -0.94 13.46
C TYR A 78 0.49 -0.19 14.42
N GLU A 79 0.62 -0.49 15.71
CA GLU A 79 -0.11 0.18 16.80
C GLU A 79 0.85 1.00 17.65
N TYR A 80 0.46 2.25 17.90
CA TYR A 80 1.25 3.22 18.64
C TYR A 80 0.49 3.69 19.87
N ASP A 81 1.21 4.09 20.92
CA ASP A 81 0.60 4.71 22.10
C ASP A 81 0.29 6.21 21.90
N LEU A 82 -0.29 6.85 22.92
CA LEU A 82 -0.62 8.28 22.91
C LEU A 82 0.60 9.20 22.72
N LEU A 83 1.81 8.70 22.96
CA LEU A 83 3.08 9.39 22.75
C LEU A 83 3.70 9.04 21.38
N GLY A 84 3.04 8.24 20.55
CA GLY A 84 3.52 7.83 19.23
C GLY A 84 4.63 6.78 19.27
N MET A 85 4.84 6.10 20.40
CA MET A 85 5.78 4.99 20.49
C MET A 85 5.12 3.71 19.96
N LEU A 86 5.85 2.92 19.16
CA LEU A 86 5.37 1.63 18.66
C LEU A 86 5.25 0.64 19.82
N VAL A 87 4.03 0.15 20.06
CA VAL A 87 3.76 -0.78 21.17
C VAL A 87 3.45 -2.19 20.69
N ARG A 88 2.93 -2.33 19.46
CA ARG A 88 2.59 -3.63 18.88
C ARG A 88 2.65 -3.60 17.35
N THR A 89 3.07 -4.70 16.75
CA THR A 89 2.84 -5.00 15.34
C THR A 89 2.04 -6.28 15.21
N ARG A 90 1.20 -6.32 14.17
CA ARG A 90 0.46 -7.51 13.75
C ARG A 90 0.75 -7.72 12.27
N TYR A 91 1.31 -8.87 11.92
CA TYR A 91 1.42 -9.29 10.54
C TYR A 91 0.31 -10.28 10.25
N TYR A 92 -0.49 -10.04 9.22
CA TYR A 92 -1.57 -10.91 8.78
C TYR A 92 -1.19 -11.58 7.47
N HIS A 93 -1.16 -12.91 7.48
CA HIS A 93 -0.99 -13.76 6.31
C HIS A 93 -2.31 -14.49 6.03
N PRO A 94 -3.23 -13.84 5.31
CA PRO A 94 -4.41 -14.53 4.81
C PRO A 94 -3.99 -15.47 3.67
N ASP A 95 -4.42 -16.73 3.79
CA ASP A 95 -4.20 -17.80 2.82
C ASP A 95 -5.39 -18.77 2.94
N GLU A 96 -5.33 -19.94 2.31
CA GLU A 96 -6.29 -21.02 2.53
C GLU A 96 -6.35 -21.46 3.99
N PHE A 97 -7.51 -21.97 4.40
CA PHE A 97 -7.74 -22.45 5.76
C PHE A 97 -6.62 -23.41 6.19
N SER A 98 -6.12 -23.22 7.41
CA SER A 98 -4.97 -23.92 8.02
C SER A 98 -3.59 -23.43 7.58
N LYS A 99 -3.51 -22.62 6.53
CA LYS A 99 -2.28 -21.91 6.11
C LYS A 99 -2.29 -20.44 6.46
N ASP A 100 -3.46 -19.91 6.77
CA ASP A 100 -3.64 -18.57 7.30
C ASP A 100 -3.05 -18.42 8.70
N TYR A 101 -2.39 -17.30 8.96
CA TYR A 101 -1.86 -17.00 10.28
C TYR A 101 -1.72 -15.51 10.52
N LYS A 102 -1.57 -15.14 11.79
CA LYS A 102 -1.12 -13.81 12.20
C LYS A 102 0.02 -13.90 13.20
N ILE A 103 0.96 -12.96 13.12
CA ILE A 103 2.06 -12.82 14.07
C ILE A 103 1.85 -11.54 14.85
N ILE A 104 1.82 -11.64 16.18
CA ILE A 104 1.72 -10.50 17.08
C ILE A 104 3.07 -10.31 17.78
N MET A 105 3.65 -9.12 17.63
CA MET A 105 4.85 -8.72 18.37
C MET A 105 4.53 -7.52 19.26
N THR A 106 5.03 -7.53 20.49
CA THR A 106 4.94 -6.38 21.40
C THR A 106 6.31 -5.82 21.72
N TYR A 107 6.37 -4.55 22.09
CA TYR A 107 7.61 -3.82 22.25
C TYR A 107 7.70 -3.13 23.61
N ASP A 108 8.91 -3.01 24.14
CA ASP A 108 9.19 -2.16 25.28
C ASP A 108 9.33 -0.69 24.86
N LYS A 109 9.47 0.20 25.85
CA LYS A 109 9.64 1.65 25.64
C LYS A 109 10.87 2.05 24.83
N ASN A 110 11.82 1.13 24.63
CA ASN A 110 13.04 1.35 23.84
C ASN A 110 12.90 0.73 22.43
N GLY A 111 11.73 0.21 22.06
CA GLY A 111 11.46 -0.44 20.78
C GLY A 111 12.01 -1.87 20.68
N ARG A 112 12.38 -2.51 21.80
CA ARG A 112 12.85 -3.89 21.80
C ARG A 112 11.67 -4.86 21.90
N VAL A 113 11.74 -5.97 21.17
CA VAL A 113 10.69 -7.01 21.18
C VAL A 113 10.60 -7.65 22.56
N LEU A 114 9.40 -7.67 23.14
CA LEU A 114 9.09 -8.35 24.39
C LEU A 114 8.48 -9.73 24.14
N THR A 115 7.51 -9.80 23.23
CA THR A 115 6.85 -11.05 22.86
C THR A 115 6.73 -11.16 21.36
N LYS A 116 6.74 -12.40 20.87
CA LYS A 116 6.38 -12.76 19.51
C LYS A 116 5.56 -14.04 19.58
N LYS A 117 4.32 -13.99 19.12
CA LYS A 117 3.39 -15.12 19.11
C LYS A 117 2.75 -15.25 17.74
N THR A 118 2.54 -16.48 17.30
CA THR A 118 1.87 -16.80 16.04
C THR A 118 0.52 -17.42 16.37
N PHE A 119 -0.51 -17.09 15.61
CA PHE A 119 -1.87 -17.62 15.76
C PHE A 119 -2.44 -17.95 14.39
N ASN A 120 -3.47 -18.80 14.31
CA ASN A 120 -4.32 -18.85 13.11
C ASN A 120 -5.02 -17.50 12.90
N TYR A 121 -5.46 -17.21 11.67
CA TYR A 121 -6.17 -15.98 11.39
C TYR A 121 -7.69 -16.18 11.51
N SER A 122 -8.14 -16.32 12.77
CA SER A 122 -9.55 -16.51 13.17
C SER A 122 -10.58 -15.70 12.39
N ASP A 123 -10.30 -14.41 12.17
CA ASP A 123 -11.26 -13.47 11.56
C ASP A 123 -11.53 -13.78 10.08
N LEU A 124 -10.65 -14.53 9.42
CA LEU A 124 -10.80 -14.92 8.02
C LEU A 124 -11.83 -16.05 7.84
N TYR A 125 -11.94 -16.94 8.82
CA TYR A 125 -12.73 -18.18 8.76
C TYR A 125 -13.72 -18.35 9.92
N GLU A 126 -13.91 -17.31 10.74
CA GLU A 126 -14.77 -17.30 11.94
C GLU A 126 -14.46 -18.45 12.91
N THR A 127 -13.18 -18.82 13.03
CA THR A 127 -12.73 -19.88 13.96
C THR A 127 -12.23 -19.31 15.28
N GLU A 128 -12.07 -20.16 16.30
CA GLU A 128 -11.38 -19.76 17.53
C GLU A 128 -9.91 -19.42 17.24
N GLU A 129 -9.36 -18.46 17.99
CA GLU A 129 -7.93 -18.12 17.94
C GLU A 129 -7.13 -19.14 18.75
N VAL A 130 -6.09 -19.70 18.12
CA VAL A 130 -5.22 -20.74 18.66
C VAL A 130 -3.77 -20.32 18.42
N GLU A 131 -2.96 -20.34 19.47
CA GLU A 131 -1.51 -20.08 19.37
C GLU A 131 -0.83 -21.24 18.63
N LEU A 132 -0.05 -20.91 17.62
CA LEU A 132 0.69 -21.84 16.78
C LEU A 132 2.16 -21.87 17.18
N ASN A 133 2.74 -23.08 17.22
CA ASN A 133 4.15 -23.27 17.52
C ASN A 133 5.06 -22.92 16.34
N GLU A 134 4.54 -22.96 15.12
CA GLU A 134 5.26 -22.68 13.89
C GLU A 134 4.37 -21.98 12.86
N ILE A 135 5.00 -21.40 11.84
CA ILE A 135 4.29 -20.81 10.70
C ILE A 135 3.76 -21.95 9.82
N PRO A 136 2.46 -21.96 9.48
CA PRO A 136 1.89 -22.91 8.53
C PRO A 136 2.59 -22.93 7.16
N LYS A 137 2.54 -24.07 6.46
CA LYS A 137 3.17 -24.31 5.14
C LYS A 137 2.15 -24.61 4.07
#